data_AF-A0A6V8EXP2-F1
#
_entry.id   AF-A0A6V8EXP2-F1
#
_cell.length_a   1.000
_cell.length_b   1.000
_cell.length_c   1.000
_cell.angle_alpha   90.00
_cell.angle_beta   90.00
_cell.angle_gamma   90.00
#
_symmetry.space_group_name_H-M   'P 1'
#
loop_
_entity.id
_entity.type
_entity.pdbx_description
1 polymer ?
#
loop_
_entity_poly.entity_id
_entity_poly.type
_entity_poly.pdbx_seq_one_letter_code
_entity_poly.pdbx_strand_id
1 'polypeptide(L)'
;RFSISNTIGNIFGLLTDFLTGGALPADALSLTSISAPYSIAIRNTNSDASNKQTECDETYYDVFNDHSSISETHKCGYGVGIGFLQFDQVDSQGQAEVIDMGYIDVGFHPEYGSNVLPEEVDLVLRNDNIGDNTFDTVELYSDVGADLWLHYFEDRSNTLEGGTFGNITDSRLWIRGIPSGTLPQEEINAIFTMIGEAPGSSNLPGDIPDRLSFILAIKNFSGDATANQNDLTLPVNPAAPPATLIMVAGTERIKSLSYNSTLMRGGYATDVSSLSIHVENLPEVLILKGSFQLSSTGLSRVNFNDPDLNTISQLLDNALLTLVEVVLDLGSILNTLPDLIVGTAGSSGGELEVLCLSQVRQTWNDGSVRSPSSLGVISMAIGSSDHPWLTDSDHILLSQDTEIEQVDGRDGPVGPLVPVAMSLRISNISRVFQSYDPVTSIRSLELGGQQSGALLVGHIRHSGTDFSDVTAQSAMISNRPGLLSVVQDPEKLVYTASEPIGTITYGGEQGAQRNAIRLEGLPSSFQLNLGDSVGFQADTPITSIMVQMTNATTPLTMDGDHFRFWVDADQAQASLSAKISNVQSVQRYSPIDPNSTGPEGSARYSLQRQVSAPFSISM
;
A
#
# COMPACT_ATOMS: atom_id res chain seq x y z
N ARG A 1 -10.55 36.45 -5.60
CA ARG A 1 -11.25 35.94 -6.81
C ARG A 1 -10.44 36.35 -8.03
N PHE A 2 -9.61 35.45 -8.54
CA PHE A 2 -8.94 35.61 -9.83
C PHE A 2 -10.01 35.71 -10.93
N SER A 3 -9.90 36.71 -11.80
CA SER A 3 -10.72 36.84 -13.01
C SER A 3 -9.78 36.97 -14.18
N ILE A 4 -9.61 35.86 -14.90
CA ILE A 4 -8.83 35.79 -16.15
C ILE A 4 -9.62 36.47 -17.31
N SER A 5 -10.85 36.96 -17.06
CA SER A 5 -11.75 37.44 -18.13
C SER A 5 -11.35 38.80 -18.72
N ASN A 6 -10.52 39.59 -18.05
CA ASN A 6 -10.22 40.97 -18.49
C ASN A 6 -8.89 41.11 -19.26
N THR A 7 -8.13 40.03 -19.44
CA THR A 7 -6.81 40.06 -20.12
C THR A 7 -6.80 39.27 -21.43
N ILE A 8 -7.83 38.47 -21.75
CA ILE A 8 -7.84 37.57 -22.90
C ILE A 8 -8.58 38.22 -24.09
N GLY A 9 -7.84 38.82 -25.01
CA GLY A 9 -8.37 39.30 -26.30
C GLY A 9 -8.41 38.25 -27.41
N ASN A 10 -7.68 37.13 -27.25
CA ASN A 10 -7.58 36.07 -28.25
C ASN A 10 -7.11 34.74 -27.62
N ILE A 11 -7.92 33.69 -27.72
CA ILE A 11 -7.61 32.33 -27.24
C ILE A 11 -6.35 31.76 -27.93
N PHE A 12 -6.12 32.10 -29.20
CA PHE A 12 -4.92 31.71 -29.95
C PHE A 12 -3.66 32.39 -29.42
N GLY A 13 -3.79 33.64 -28.92
CA GLY A 13 -2.70 34.40 -28.28
C GLY A 13 -2.34 33.81 -26.92
N LEU A 14 -3.35 33.45 -26.11
CA LEU A 14 -3.14 32.77 -24.83
C LEU A 14 -2.44 31.42 -25.02
N LEU A 15 -2.87 30.61 -25.99
CA LEU A 15 -2.23 29.32 -26.27
C LEU A 15 -0.79 29.49 -26.74
N THR A 16 -0.50 30.50 -27.56
CA THR A 16 0.87 30.77 -28.03
C THR A 16 1.76 31.34 -26.92
N ASP A 17 1.25 32.28 -26.11
CA ASP A 17 1.99 32.82 -24.96
C ASP A 17 2.24 31.76 -23.87
N PHE A 18 1.29 30.86 -23.66
CA PHE A 18 1.38 29.70 -22.75
C PHE A 18 2.36 28.62 -23.26
N LEU A 19 2.41 28.37 -24.57
CA LEU A 19 3.26 27.31 -25.17
C LEU A 19 4.66 27.78 -25.57
N THR A 20 4.87 29.09 -25.75
CA THR A 20 6.16 29.64 -26.22
C THR A 20 6.90 30.48 -25.16
N GLY A 21 6.40 30.51 -23.91
CA GLY A 21 6.97 31.33 -22.85
C GLY A 21 6.91 32.82 -23.18
N GLY A 22 5.81 33.26 -23.81
CA GLY A 22 5.56 34.68 -24.08
C GLY A 22 5.61 35.50 -22.80
N ALA A 23 5.82 36.82 -22.92
CA ALA A 23 5.96 37.73 -21.78
C ALA A 23 4.64 37.83 -20.98
N LEU A 24 4.41 36.83 -20.12
CA LEU A 24 3.38 36.85 -19.11
C LEU A 24 3.72 37.96 -18.09
N PRO A 25 2.71 38.65 -17.54
CA PRO A 25 2.92 39.58 -16.44
C PRO A 25 3.71 38.91 -15.28
N ALA A 26 4.52 39.67 -14.54
CA ALA A 26 5.32 39.15 -13.42
C ALA A 26 4.47 38.55 -12.27
N ASP A 27 3.16 38.79 -12.32
CA ASP A 27 2.11 38.32 -11.43
C ASP A 27 1.22 37.24 -12.09
N ALA A 28 1.71 36.50 -13.08
CA ALA A 28 0.97 35.42 -13.72
C ALA A 28 1.55 34.05 -13.36
N LEU A 29 0.68 33.14 -12.91
CA LEU A 29 0.98 31.70 -12.87
C LEU A 29 1.34 31.25 -14.29
N SER A 30 2.57 30.77 -14.48
CA SER A 30 3.05 30.33 -15.80
C SER A 30 3.38 28.84 -15.80
N LEU A 31 2.89 28.11 -16.80
CA LEU A 31 3.44 26.82 -17.21
C LEU A 31 4.52 27.11 -18.26
N THR A 32 5.80 26.87 -17.93
CA THR A 32 6.90 27.34 -18.77
C THR A 32 7.29 26.38 -19.90
N SER A 33 6.99 25.09 -19.78
CA SER A 33 7.29 24.07 -20.80
C SER A 33 6.52 22.78 -20.54
N ILE A 34 6.28 22.00 -21.60
CA ILE A 34 6.00 20.57 -21.59
C ILE A 34 6.91 19.96 -22.67
N SER A 35 7.92 19.19 -22.28
CA SER A 35 8.88 18.53 -23.19
C SER A 35 9.21 17.15 -22.65
N ALA A 36 9.41 16.11 -23.47
CA ALA A 36 9.83 14.80 -22.98
C ALA A 36 11.30 14.82 -22.50
N PRO A 37 11.66 14.29 -21.31
CA PRO A 37 10.79 13.78 -20.22
C PRO A 37 9.82 14.84 -19.69
N TYR A 38 8.52 14.53 -19.60
CA TYR A 38 7.46 15.51 -19.40
C TYR A 38 7.61 16.30 -18.10
N SER A 39 8.19 17.49 -18.21
CA SER A 39 8.33 18.43 -17.11
C SER A 39 7.17 19.42 -17.12
N ILE A 40 6.44 19.54 -16.01
CA ILE A 40 5.53 20.62 -15.70
C ILE A 40 6.24 21.53 -14.70
N ALA A 41 6.69 22.69 -15.19
CA ALA A 41 7.30 23.70 -14.35
C ALA A 41 6.29 24.80 -14.07
N ILE A 42 5.95 24.97 -12.80
CA ILE A 42 5.03 25.98 -12.29
C ILE A 42 5.86 27.07 -11.63
N ARG A 43 5.58 28.32 -11.99
CA ARG A 43 6.16 29.51 -11.35
C ARG A 43 5.02 30.41 -10.86
N ASN A 44 5.04 30.71 -9.57
CA ASN A 44 4.08 31.55 -8.85
C ASN A 44 4.81 32.73 -8.18
N THR A 45 5.52 33.52 -9.00
CA THR A 45 6.44 34.54 -8.50
C THR A 45 5.73 35.71 -7.82
N ASN A 46 6.35 36.23 -6.76
CA ASN A 46 5.87 37.47 -6.16
C ASN A 46 6.16 38.65 -7.11
N SER A 47 5.12 39.41 -7.44
CA SER A 47 5.23 40.53 -8.37
C SER A 47 6.09 41.68 -7.83
N ASP A 48 5.95 41.99 -6.54
CA ASP A 48 6.82 42.87 -5.75
C ASP A 48 6.63 42.62 -4.24
N ALA A 49 7.34 43.38 -3.39
CA ALA A 49 7.26 43.24 -1.93
C ALA A 49 5.89 43.63 -1.32
N SER A 50 5.00 44.26 -2.10
CA SER A 50 3.67 44.71 -1.66
C SER A 50 2.52 43.81 -2.15
N ASN A 51 2.77 42.96 -3.14
CA ASN A 51 1.81 42.01 -3.69
C ASN A 51 2.46 40.62 -3.87
N LYS A 52 2.31 39.81 -2.83
CA LYS A 52 2.87 38.46 -2.75
C LYS A 52 1.82 37.43 -3.16
N GLN A 53 2.05 36.72 -4.26
CA GLN A 53 1.19 35.62 -4.72
C GLN A 53 1.39 34.33 -3.94
N THR A 54 2.58 34.20 -3.35
CA THR A 54 2.97 33.09 -2.49
C THR A 54 2.34 33.18 -1.10
N GLU A 55 1.74 34.30 -0.70
CA GLU A 55 1.17 34.45 0.64
C GLU A 55 -0.34 34.65 0.57
N CYS A 56 -1.09 33.73 1.16
CA CYS A 56 -2.53 33.84 1.29
C CYS A 56 -2.93 34.84 2.38
N ASP A 57 -4.01 35.57 2.10
CA ASP A 57 -4.58 36.55 3.02
C ASP A 57 -5.09 35.88 4.31
N GLU A 58 -4.42 36.16 5.43
CA GLU A 58 -4.74 35.64 6.77
C GLU A 58 -6.13 36.08 7.27
N THR A 59 -6.72 37.12 6.68
CA THR A 59 -8.10 37.53 7.02
C THR A 59 -9.16 36.66 6.33
N TYR A 60 -8.78 35.97 5.25
CA TYR A 60 -9.65 35.07 4.47
C TYR A 60 -9.36 33.59 4.75
N TYR A 61 -8.09 33.24 4.96
CA TYR A 61 -7.61 31.89 5.25
C TYR A 61 -7.06 31.78 6.67
N ASP A 62 -7.73 30.98 7.50
CA ASP A 62 -7.23 30.60 8.81
C ASP A 62 -6.33 29.36 8.68
N VAL A 63 -5.04 29.53 8.94
CA VAL A 63 -3.99 28.51 8.76
C VAL A 63 -4.20 27.22 9.58
N PHE A 64 -5.11 27.22 10.55
CA PHE A 64 -5.42 26.06 11.37
C PHE A 64 -6.80 25.48 11.06
N ASN A 65 -7.82 26.33 10.93
CA ASN A 65 -9.21 25.91 10.78
C ASN A 65 -9.58 25.59 9.32
N ASP A 66 -8.92 26.23 8.35
CA ASP A 66 -9.25 26.06 6.93
C ASP A 66 -8.34 25.06 6.21
N HIS A 67 -7.21 24.69 6.80
CA HIS A 67 -6.19 23.79 6.22
C HIS A 67 -6.71 22.39 5.84
N SER A 68 -7.69 21.86 6.58
CA SER A 68 -8.25 20.53 6.32
C SER A 68 -9.33 20.52 5.23
N SER A 69 -9.57 21.64 4.55
CA SER A 69 -10.54 21.71 3.44
C SER A 69 -10.09 20.83 2.27
N ILE A 70 -11.05 20.33 1.50
CA ILE A 70 -10.74 19.65 0.22
C ILE A 70 -10.20 20.66 -0.78
N SER A 71 -9.33 20.20 -1.69
CA SER A 71 -8.55 21.05 -2.62
C SER A 71 -9.44 22.04 -3.38
N GLU A 72 -10.53 21.56 -3.97
CA GLU A 72 -11.48 22.34 -4.76
C GLU A 72 -12.08 23.54 -4.01
N THR A 73 -12.21 23.44 -2.69
CA THR A 73 -12.79 24.47 -1.82
C THR A 73 -11.76 25.10 -0.89
N HIS A 74 -10.49 24.71 -1.02
CA HIS A 74 -9.42 25.19 -0.18
C HIS A 74 -9.21 26.68 -0.45
N LYS A 75 -9.28 27.50 0.59
CA LYS A 75 -9.26 28.96 0.47
C LYS A 75 -7.89 29.51 0.05
N CYS A 76 -6.85 28.70 0.19
CA CYS A 76 -5.46 29.06 -0.11
C CYS A 76 -4.78 27.98 -0.96
N GLY A 77 -4.53 28.27 -2.24
CA GLY A 77 -3.88 27.32 -3.12
C GLY A 77 -3.98 27.72 -4.58
N TYR A 78 -3.19 27.06 -5.39
CA TYR A 78 -3.31 27.10 -6.85
C TYR A 78 -3.29 25.66 -7.35
N GLY A 79 -3.87 25.44 -8.53
CA GLY A 79 -3.85 24.14 -9.17
C GLY A 79 -3.75 24.24 -10.68
N VAL A 80 -3.30 23.14 -11.28
CA VAL A 80 -3.19 22.96 -12.72
C VAL A 80 -3.83 21.63 -13.06
N GLY A 81 -4.83 21.68 -13.94
CA GLY A 81 -5.50 20.50 -14.46
C GLY A 81 -5.34 20.38 -15.96
N ILE A 82 -5.15 19.15 -16.43
CA ILE A 82 -5.02 18.79 -17.84
C ILE A 82 -5.92 17.58 -18.09
N GLY A 83 -6.68 17.60 -19.18
CA GLY A 83 -7.55 16.48 -19.55
C GLY A 83 -7.94 16.51 -21.01
N PHE A 84 -8.57 15.42 -21.44
CA PHE A 84 -9.06 15.23 -22.79
C PHE A 84 -10.51 14.72 -22.79
N LEU A 85 -11.17 14.92 -23.93
CA LEU A 85 -12.50 14.40 -24.22
C LEU A 85 -12.46 13.81 -25.63
N GLN A 86 -12.82 12.54 -25.78
CA GLN A 86 -13.05 11.92 -27.07
C GLN A 86 -14.54 11.82 -27.33
N PHE A 87 -14.94 12.24 -28.53
CA PHE A 87 -16.32 12.20 -29.00
C PHE A 87 -16.51 11.05 -29.99
N ASP A 88 -17.72 10.47 -30.01
CA ASP A 88 -18.16 9.56 -31.06
C ASP A 88 -18.33 10.28 -32.40
N GLN A 89 -18.64 9.53 -33.46
CA GLN A 89 -19.06 10.10 -34.73
C GLN A 89 -20.27 11.00 -34.55
N VAL A 90 -20.24 12.15 -35.23
CA VAL A 90 -21.34 13.11 -35.23
C VAL A 90 -22.59 12.45 -35.81
N ASP A 91 -23.67 12.48 -35.04
CA ASP A 91 -24.95 11.91 -35.41
C ASP A 91 -25.66 12.75 -36.50
N SER A 92 -26.81 12.24 -36.97
CA SER A 92 -27.63 12.91 -37.99
C SER A 92 -28.19 14.29 -37.57
N GLN A 93 -28.09 14.65 -36.28
CA GLN A 93 -28.52 15.93 -35.72
C GLN A 93 -27.33 16.87 -35.43
N GLY A 94 -26.10 16.47 -35.75
CA GLY A 94 -24.91 17.28 -35.51
C GLY A 94 -24.41 17.20 -34.06
N GLN A 95 -24.82 16.20 -33.27
CA GLN A 95 -24.37 15.96 -31.90
C GLN A 95 -23.38 14.80 -31.85
N ALA A 96 -22.47 14.80 -30.89
CA ALA A 96 -21.56 13.66 -30.65
C ALA A 96 -21.51 13.39 -29.14
N GLU A 97 -21.63 12.12 -28.75
CA GLU A 97 -21.55 11.70 -27.36
C GLU A 97 -20.09 11.54 -26.93
N VAL A 98 -19.79 11.73 -25.65
CA VAL A 98 -18.44 11.49 -25.09
C VAL A 98 -18.28 9.99 -24.87
N ILE A 99 -17.24 9.41 -25.49
CA ILE A 99 -16.96 7.97 -25.43
C ILE A 99 -15.76 7.62 -24.55
N ASP A 100 -14.86 8.58 -24.37
CA ASP A 100 -13.67 8.48 -23.54
C ASP A 100 -13.41 9.86 -22.93
N MET A 101 -13.10 9.89 -21.64
CA MET A 101 -12.59 11.09 -20.99
C MET A 101 -11.57 10.73 -19.93
N GLY A 102 -10.56 11.58 -19.79
CA GLY A 102 -9.59 11.48 -18.72
C GLY A 102 -9.07 12.85 -18.33
N TYR A 103 -8.82 13.05 -17.05
CA TYR A 103 -8.13 14.24 -16.56
C TYR A 103 -7.25 13.92 -15.35
N ILE A 104 -6.23 14.76 -15.18
CA ILE A 104 -5.46 14.91 -13.96
C ILE A 104 -5.62 16.35 -13.49
N ASP A 105 -5.89 16.53 -12.20
CA ASP A 105 -5.90 17.81 -11.51
C ASP A 105 -4.90 17.78 -10.36
N VAL A 106 -4.06 18.81 -10.25
CA VAL A 106 -3.02 18.92 -9.24
C VAL A 106 -3.20 20.23 -8.49
N GLY A 107 -3.33 20.18 -7.18
CA GLY A 107 -3.45 21.32 -6.28
C GLY A 107 -2.28 21.42 -5.31
N PHE A 108 -1.78 22.64 -5.12
CA PHE A 108 -0.77 22.98 -4.11
C PHE A 108 -1.39 23.88 -3.05
N HIS A 109 -1.19 23.50 -1.78
CA HIS A 109 -1.72 24.20 -0.62
C HIS A 109 -0.61 24.41 0.42
N PRO A 110 -0.72 25.41 1.32
CA PRO A 110 0.28 25.60 2.35
C PRO A 110 0.19 24.49 3.40
N GLU A 111 1.32 24.20 4.03
CA GLU A 111 1.35 23.29 5.17
C GLU A 111 0.54 23.82 6.37
N TYR A 112 0.23 22.91 7.31
CA TYR A 112 -0.50 23.25 8.52
C TYR A 112 0.19 24.36 9.31
N GLY A 113 -0.53 25.45 9.59
CA GLY A 113 0.02 26.60 10.30
C GLY A 113 0.80 27.58 9.42
N SER A 114 0.84 27.36 8.11
CA SER A 114 1.43 28.26 7.12
C SER A 114 0.36 28.86 6.22
N ASN A 115 0.60 30.06 5.71
CA ASN A 115 -0.14 30.68 4.60
C ASN A 115 0.73 30.84 3.35
N VAL A 116 1.92 30.21 3.34
CA VAL A 116 2.91 30.31 2.27
C VAL A 116 2.73 29.16 1.28
N LEU A 117 2.55 29.51 0.02
CA LEU A 117 2.52 28.64 -1.14
C LEU A 117 3.90 28.62 -1.82
N PRO A 118 4.23 27.52 -2.51
CA PRO A 118 5.47 27.46 -3.26
C PRO A 118 5.51 28.51 -4.38
N GLU A 119 6.68 29.13 -4.51
CA GLU A 119 6.99 30.03 -5.63
C GLU A 119 7.38 29.20 -6.86
N GLU A 120 8.04 28.07 -6.61
CA GLU A 120 8.65 27.25 -7.64
C GLU A 120 8.36 25.77 -7.40
N VAL A 121 7.63 25.17 -8.33
CA VAL A 121 7.42 23.73 -8.37
C VAL A 121 7.85 23.18 -9.72
N ASP A 122 8.69 22.16 -9.70
CA ASP A 122 9.00 21.36 -10.90
C ASP A 122 8.50 19.94 -10.68
N LEU A 123 7.52 19.52 -11.47
CA LEU A 123 7.04 18.15 -11.52
C LEU A 123 7.55 17.53 -12.82
N VAL A 124 8.37 16.48 -12.74
CA VAL A 124 8.85 15.75 -13.90
C VAL A 124 8.29 14.35 -13.86
N LEU A 125 7.55 13.98 -14.91
CA LEU A 125 7.09 12.62 -15.15
C LEU A 125 8.00 12.00 -16.20
N ARG A 126 8.68 10.91 -15.83
CA ARG A 126 9.46 10.12 -16.79
C ARG A 126 8.91 8.74 -16.92
N ASN A 127 9.02 8.26 -18.14
CA ASN A 127 8.72 6.90 -18.51
C ASN A 127 9.57 6.58 -19.76
N ASP A 128 9.99 5.33 -19.90
CA ASP A 128 10.79 4.82 -21.01
C ASP A 128 9.96 4.14 -22.12
N ASN A 129 8.76 4.66 -22.44
CA ASN A 129 7.78 4.14 -23.42
C ASN A 129 8.32 3.93 -24.85
N ILE A 130 9.49 4.49 -25.16
CA ILE A 130 10.20 4.31 -26.44
C ILE A 130 11.24 3.16 -26.36
N GLY A 131 11.62 2.75 -25.15
CA GLY A 131 12.52 1.65 -24.80
C GLY A 131 11.79 0.41 -24.30
N ASP A 132 12.29 -0.22 -23.24
CA ASP A 132 11.78 -1.52 -22.74
C ASP A 132 10.51 -1.38 -21.86
N ASN A 133 10.01 -0.14 -21.65
CA ASN A 133 8.90 0.21 -20.74
C ASN A 133 9.08 -0.43 -19.35
N THR A 134 10.20 -0.10 -18.72
CA THR A 134 10.68 -0.72 -17.50
C THR A 134 10.57 0.19 -16.30
N PHE A 135 10.42 1.50 -16.45
CA PHE A 135 10.33 2.38 -15.30
C PHE A 135 9.44 3.59 -15.49
N ASP A 136 8.89 4.04 -14.36
CA ASP A 136 8.12 5.26 -14.21
C ASP A 136 8.66 6.05 -13.03
N THR A 137 8.89 7.36 -13.21
CA THR A 137 9.26 8.27 -12.11
C THR A 137 8.34 9.47 -12.06
N VAL A 138 7.95 9.82 -10.83
CA VAL A 138 7.37 11.12 -10.47
C VAL A 138 8.41 11.84 -9.64
N GLU A 139 9.06 12.83 -10.24
CA GLU A 139 10.08 13.67 -9.60
C GLU A 139 9.47 15.03 -9.27
N LEU A 140 9.69 15.50 -8.04
CA LEU A 140 9.15 16.76 -7.58
C LEU A 140 10.24 17.59 -6.91
N TYR A 141 10.35 18.85 -7.33
CA TYR A 141 11.04 19.89 -6.59
C TYR A 141 10.02 20.92 -6.09
N SER A 142 10.17 21.36 -4.84
CA SER A 142 9.47 22.50 -4.25
C SER A 142 10.45 23.36 -3.46
N ASP A 143 10.35 24.68 -3.60
CA ASP A 143 11.18 25.63 -2.86
C ASP A 143 10.81 25.74 -1.37
N VAL A 144 9.55 25.44 -1.02
CA VAL A 144 9.03 25.40 0.35
C VAL A 144 8.17 24.16 0.57
N GLY A 145 7.97 23.79 1.84
CA GLY A 145 7.07 22.70 2.21
C GLY A 145 5.62 23.07 1.83
N ALA A 146 4.91 22.12 1.24
CA ALA A 146 3.54 22.32 0.76
C ALA A 146 2.73 21.02 0.83
N ASP A 147 1.42 21.12 0.77
CA ASP A 147 0.55 19.96 0.58
C ASP A 147 0.23 19.76 -0.90
N LEU A 148 0.34 18.52 -1.37
CA LEU A 148 -0.11 18.09 -2.70
C LEU A 148 -1.51 17.51 -2.60
N TRP A 149 -2.35 17.90 -3.54
CA TRP A 149 -3.50 17.12 -3.93
C TRP A 149 -3.38 16.73 -5.39
N LEU A 150 -3.68 15.48 -5.71
CA LEU A 150 -3.78 14.98 -7.06
C LEU A 150 -5.09 14.22 -7.20
N HIS A 151 -5.82 14.50 -8.27
CA HIS A 151 -7.01 13.76 -8.66
C HIS A 151 -6.87 13.32 -10.10
N TYR A 152 -6.93 12.02 -10.29
CA TYR A 152 -7.00 11.40 -11.59
C TYR A 152 -8.39 10.76 -11.75
N PHE A 153 -9.01 11.01 -12.89
CA PHE A 153 -10.28 10.40 -13.25
C PHE A 153 -10.26 10.01 -14.71
N GLU A 154 -10.80 8.84 -15.00
CA GLU A 154 -10.97 8.32 -16.35
C GLU A 154 -12.30 7.57 -16.45
N ASP A 155 -13.03 7.82 -17.54
CA ASP A 155 -14.22 7.05 -17.92
C ASP A 155 -14.09 6.57 -19.36
N ARG A 156 -13.84 5.27 -19.50
CA ARG A 156 -13.74 4.56 -20.77
C ARG A 156 -14.86 3.56 -20.96
N SER A 157 -15.91 3.68 -20.15
CA SER A 157 -17.03 2.74 -20.17
C SER A 157 -17.78 2.75 -21.49
N ASN A 158 -17.66 3.79 -22.32
CA ASN A 158 -18.29 3.83 -23.64
C ASN A 158 -17.33 3.45 -24.78
N THR A 159 -16.08 3.08 -24.48
CA THR A 159 -15.06 2.67 -25.46
C THR A 159 -14.89 1.15 -25.45
N LEU A 160 -14.78 0.55 -26.65
CA LEU A 160 -14.51 -0.88 -26.82
C LEU A 160 -13.01 -1.15 -26.94
N GLU A 161 -12.49 -1.98 -26.05
CA GLU A 161 -11.11 -2.45 -26.00
C GLU A 161 -11.07 -3.97 -26.19
N GLY A 162 -10.64 -4.44 -27.36
CA GLY A 162 -10.50 -5.88 -27.60
C GLY A 162 -11.80 -6.69 -27.52
N GLY A 163 -12.96 -6.03 -27.61
CA GLY A 163 -14.29 -6.65 -27.52
C GLY A 163 -14.99 -6.50 -26.17
N THR A 164 -14.36 -5.88 -25.18
CA THR A 164 -14.94 -5.53 -23.87
C THR A 164 -14.97 -4.02 -23.68
N PHE A 165 -15.87 -3.50 -22.85
CA PHE A 165 -15.88 -2.07 -22.53
C PHE A 165 -14.76 -1.69 -21.55
N GLY A 166 -14.22 -0.48 -21.72
CA GLY A 166 -13.22 0.09 -20.81
C GLY A 166 -13.75 0.32 -19.39
N ASN A 167 -12.84 0.58 -18.46
CA ASN A 167 -13.16 0.77 -17.05
C ASN A 167 -13.44 2.24 -16.72
N ILE A 168 -13.99 2.49 -15.53
CA ILE A 168 -13.99 3.81 -14.91
C ILE A 168 -13.03 3.77 -13.73
N THR A 169 -12.12 4.73 -13.65
CA THR A 169 -11.14 4.86 -12.58
C THR A 169 -11.25 6.25 -11.96
N ASP A 170 -11.32 6.35 -10.63
CA ASP A 170 -11.24 7.61 -9.88
C ASP A 170 -10.23 7.41 -8.75
N SER A 171 -9.13 8.16 -8.79
CA SER A 171 -8.02 8.04 -7.85
C SER A 171 -7.65 9.41 -7.30
N ARG A 172 -7.56 9.53 -5.97
CA ARG A 172 -7.32 10.79 -5.26
C ARG A 172 -6.18 10.59 -4.28
N LEU A 173 -5.15 11.42 -4.39
CA LEU A 173 -3.97 11.42 -3.55
C LEU A 173 -3.87 12.76 -2.80
N TRP A 174 -3.62 12.67 -1.50
CA TRP A 174 -3.17 13.76 -0.67
C TRP A 174 -1.79 13.43 -0.12
N ILE A 175 -0.82 14.31 -0.35
CA ILE A 175 0.46 14.31 0.35
C ILE A 175 0.48 15.55 1.22
N ARG A 176 0.44 15.38 2.53
CA ARG A 176 0.57 16.49 3.48
C ARG A 176 2.03 16.61 3.88
N GLY A 177 2.59 17.80 3.73
CA GLY A 177 4.01 18.08 3.93
C GLY A 177 4.90 17.36 2.91
N ILE A 178 4.77 17.74 1.64
CA ILE A 178 5.77 17.43 0.61
C ILE A 178 7.10 18.04 1.07
N PRO A 179 8.21 17.27 0.99
CA PRO A 179 9.54 17.76 1.29
C PRO A 179 9.94 18.96 0.43
N SER A 180 10.75 19.86 0.99
CA SER A 180 11.29 21.02 0.27
C SER A 180 12.80 20.97 0.06
N GLY A 181 13.32 21.83 -0.81
CA GLY A 181 14.74 21.92 -1.09
C GLY A 181 15.22 20.79 -2.01
N THR A 182 16.49 20.41 -1.92
CA THR A 182 17.06 19.36 -2.78
C THR A 182 17.81 18.32 -2.00
N LEU A 183 17.63 17.06 -2.40
CA LEU A 183 18.47 15.96 -1.98
C LEU A 183 19.93 16.24 -2.38
N PRO A 184 20.92 15.77 -1.59
CA PRO A 184 22.30 15.81 -2.01
C PRO A 184 22.49 15.11 -3.36
N GLN A 185 23.31 15.66 -4.27
CA GLN A 185 23.50 15.06 -5.60
C GLN A 185 23.95 13.60 -5.55
N GLU A 186 24.76 13.25 -4.54
CA GLU A 186 25.22 11.88 -4.34
C GLU A 186 24.10 10.90 -3.95
N GLU A 187 23.05 11.40 -3.31
CA GLU A 187 21.84 10.66 -2.95
C GLU A 187 20.93 10.51 -4.18
N ILE A 188 20.74 11.58 -4.96
CA ILE A 188 20.04 11.54 -6.26
C ILE A 188 20.70 10.50 -7.17
N ASN A 189 22.03 10.54 -7.31
CA ASN A 189 22.75 9.56 -8.12
C ASN A 189 22.58 8.12 -7.60
N ALA A 190 22.53 7.91 -6.28
CA ALA A 190 22.31 6.59 -5.69
C ALA A 190 20.88 6.07 -5.94
N ILE A 191 19.88 6.94 -5.85
CA ILE A 191 18.48 6.67 -6.21
C ILE A 191 18.39 6.20 -7.66
N PHE A 192 18.91 7.00 -8.60
CA PHE A 192 18.87 6.70 -10.03
C PHE A 192 19.68 5.45 -10.38
N THR A 193 20.84 5.25 -9.75
CA THR A 193 21.60 3.99 -9.89
C THR A 193 20.80 2.78 -9.40
N MET A 194 20.11 2.89 -8.26
CA MET A 194 19.33 1.80 -7.67
C MET A 194 18.18 1.33 -8.57
N ILE A 195 17.58 2.24 -9.34
CA ILE A 195 16.52 1.90 -10.31
C ILE A 195 17.06 1.47 -11.68
N GLY A 196 18.38 1.31 -11.84
CA GLY A 196 19.02 0.90 -13.09
C GLY A 196 19.44 2.06 -14.01
N GLU A 197 19.06 3.30 -13.69
CA GLU A 197 19.32 4.48 -14.52
C GLU A 197 20.50 5.31 -14.00
N ALA A 198 21.64 4.67 -13.80
CA ALA A 198 22.85 5.32 -13.27
C ALA A 198 23.30 6.54 -14.12
N PRO A 199 24.03 7.52 -13.54
CA PRO A 199 24.52 8.68 -14.29
C PRO A 199 25.24 8.30 -15.58
N GLY A 200 24.74 8.82 -16.71
CA GLY A 200 25.23 8.48 -18.05
C GLY A 200 24.59 7.26 -18.70
N SER A 201 23.53 6.69 -18.10
CA SER A 201 22.65 5.70 -18.74
C SER A 201 22.12 6.23 -20.06
N SER A 202 22.11 5.40 -21.10
CA SER A 202 21.51 5.72 -22.39
C SER A 202 19.98 5.61 -22.40
N ASN A 203 19.41 4.97 -21.38
CA ASN A 203 17.99 4.63 -21.34
C ASN A 203 17.16 5.68 -20.60
N LEU A 204 17.81 6.53 -19.79
CA LEU A 204 17.15 7.62 -19.09
C LEU A 204 16.77 8.73 -20.09
N PRO A 205 15.47 9.05 -20.27
CA PRO A 205 15.07 10.20 -21.06
C PRO A 205 15.46 11.48 -20.31
N GLY A 206 16.29 12.32 -20.93
CA GLY A 206 16.81 13.55 -20.33
C GLY A 206 17.92 13.31 -19.30
N ASP A 207 18.34 14.38 -18.62
CA ASP A 207 19.41 14.30 -17.62
C ASP A 207 18.86 13.98 -16.22
N ILE A 208 19.71 13.39 -15.38
CA ILE A 208 19.42 13.25 -13.94
C ILE A 208 19.19 14.65 -13.36
N PRO A 209 18.16 14.84 -12.51
CA PRO A 209 17.85 16.15 -11.95
C PRO A 209 18.99 16.65 -11.04
N ASP A 210 19.30 17.95 -11.17
CA ASP A 210 20.18 18.67 -10.25
C ASP A 210 19.43 19.21 -9.02
N ARG A 211 18.09 19.12 -9.04
CA ARG A 211 17.17 19.57 -7.99
C ARG A 211 16.04 18.56 -7.82
N LEU A 212 15.93 17.98 -6.63
CA LEU A 212 14.91 16.96 -6.33
C LEU A 212 14.55 16.97 -4.85
N SER A 213 13.32 17.35 -4.51
CA SER A 213 12.81 17.30 -3.14
C SER A 213 12.22 15.93 -2.81
N PHE A 214 11.56 15.31 -3.79
CA PHE A 214 10.83 14.05 -3.64
C PHE A 214 10.84 13.26 -4.94
N ILE A 215 10.88 11.93 -4.84
CA ILE A 215 10.72 11.02 -5.98
C ILE A 215 9.89 9.79 -5.58
N LEU A 216 8.92 9.44 -6.42
CA LEU A 216 8.33 8.11 -6.50
C LEU A 216 8.90 7.44 -7.74
N ALA A 217 9.49 6.26 -7.59
CA ALA A 217 10.03 5.48 -8.70
C ALA A 217 9.44 4.08 -8.69
N ILE A 218 9.06 3.61 -9.87
CA ILE A 218 8.60 2.25 -10.13
C ILE A 218 9.54 1.65 -11.17
N LYS A 219 10.09 0.47 -10.88
CA LYS A 219 11.01 -0.24 -11.77
C LYS A 219 10.61 -1.71 -11.90
N ASN A 220 10.37 -2.13 -13.13
CA ASN A 220 10.23 -3.51 -13.56
C ASN A 220 11.57 -4.01 -14.12
N PHE A 221 12.37 -4.63 -13.26
CA PHE A 221 13.64 -5.23 -13.66
C PHE A 221 13.48 -6.48 -14.52
N SER A 222 12.30 -7.11 -14.53
CA SER A 222 12.06 -8.30 -15.37
C SER A 222 11.99 -7.96 -16.85
N GLY A 223 11.58 -6.73 -17.18
CA GLY A 223 11.59 -6.20 -18.55
C GLY A 223 12.93 -5.56 -18.96
N ASP A 224 13.80 -5.26 -18.00
CA ASP A 224 15.07 -4.56 -18.22
C ASP A 224 16.15 -5.51 -18.74
N ALA A 225 16.45 -5.40 -20.04
CA ALA A 225 17.49 -6.20 -20.68
C ALA A 225 18.91 -5.62 -20.51
N THR A 226 19.06 -4.51 -19.80
CA THR A 226 20.31 -3.75 -19.75
C THR A 226 21.24 -4.20 -18.63
N ALA A 227 22.54 -3.98 -18.83
CA ALA A 227 23.56 -4.36 -17.87
C ALA A 227 23.67 -3.28 -16.77
N ASN A 228 22.80 -3.41 -15.75
CA ASN A 228 22.76 -2.49 -14.62
C ASN A 228 24.07 -2.47 -13.81
N GLN A 229 24.40 -1.30 -13.28
CA GLN A 229 25.63 -1.08 -12.51
C GLN A 229 25.64 -1.91 -11.22
N ASN A 230 26.62 -2.79 -11.04
CA ASN A 230 26.77 -3.53 -9.79
C ASN A 230 27.20 -2.61 -8.64
N ASP A 231 26.33 -2.42 -7.65
CA ASP A 231 26.60 -1.64 -6.44
C ASP A 231 26.01 -2.34 -5.21
N LEU A 232 26.90 -2.98 -4.44
CA LEU A 232 26.55 -3.70 -3.21
C LEU A 232 26.28 -2.78 -2.01
N THR A 233 26.54 -1.47 -2.13
CA THR A 233 26.29 -0.52 -1.06
C THR A 233 24.83 -0.07 -1.03
N LEU A 234 24.09 -0.24 -2.12
CA LEU A 234 22.68 0.13 -2.24
C LEU A 234 21.76 -0.87 -1.50
N PRO A 235 20.56 -0.45 -1.06
CA PRO A 235 19.57 -1.35 -0.47
C PRO A 235 19.09 -2.44 -1.46
N VAL A 236 19.14 -2.13 -2.74
CA VAL A 236 18.91 -3.04 -3.85
C VAL A 236 20.09 -2.91 -4.80
N ASN A 237 20.79 -4.02 -5.04
CA ASN A 237 21.83 -4.06 -6.05
C ASN A 237 21.16 -4.25 -7.42
N PRO A 238 21.19 -3.26 -8.33
CA PRO A 238 20.47 -3.33 -9.58
C PRO A 238 21.07 -4.35 -10.55
N ALA A 239 22.30 -4.85 -10.31
CA ALA A 239 22.90 -5.96 -11.06
C ALA A 239 22.41 -7.36 -10.60
N ALA A 240 21.74 -7.45 -9.46
CA ALA A 240 21.05 -8.64 -8.98
C ALA A 240 19.70 -8.24 -8.36
N PRO A 241 18.80 -7.66 -9.17
CA PRO A 241 17.61 -6.99 -8.67
C PRO A 241 16.47 -7.97 -8.35
N PRO A 242 15.47 -7.53 -7.56
CA PRO A 242 14.16 -8.16 -7.51
C PRO A 242 13.46 -8.09 -8.89
N ALA A 243 12.29 -8.72 -9.05
CA ALA A 243 11.51 -8.57 -10.28
C ALA A 243 10.94 -7.16 -10.43
N THR A 244 10.45 -6.60 -9.32
CA THR A 244 9.88 -5.25 -9.25
C THR A 244 10.41 -4.51 -8.03
N LEU A 245 10.56 -3.19 -8.18
CA LEU A 245 10.86 -2.23 -7.13
C LEU A 245 9.91 -1.04 -7.22
N ILE A 246 9.40 -0.59 -6.09
CA ILE A 246 8.74 0.70 -5.90
C ILE A 246 9.48 1.41 -4.78
N MET A 247 9.84 2.67 -4.99
CA MET A 247 10.54 3.47 -4.01
C MET A 247 9.90 4.84 -3.89
N VAL A 248 9.85 5.32 -2.65
CA VAL A 248 9.68 6.73 -2.33
C VAL A 248 10.94 7.23 -1.64
N ALA A 249 11.46 8.37 -2.06
CA ALA A 249 12.56 9.06 -1.40
C ALA A 249 12.33 10.58 -1.35
N GLY A 250 12.71 11.24 -0.25
CA GLY A 250 12.56 12.68 -0.10
C GLY A 250 13.59 13.32 0.83
N THR A 251 13.70 14.66 0.80
CA THR A 251 14.64 15.42 1.65
C THR A 251 14.32 15.32 3.13
N GLU A 252 13.07 15.03 3.46
CA GLU A 252 12.57 14.82 4.82
C GLU A 252 11.38 13.87 4.83
N ARG A 253 10.85 13.61 6.03
CA ARG A 253 9.70 12.74 6.25
C ARG A 253 8.42 13.41 5.78
N ILE A 254 7.56 12.64 5.10
CA ILE A 254 6.23 13.11 4.73
C ILE A 254 5.28 12.93 5.92
N LYS A 255 4.57 14.01 6.28
CA LYS A 255 3.68 14.03 7.44
C LYS A 255 2.55 13.02 7.30
N SER A 256 1.86 13.02 6.17
CA SER A 256 0.88 11.97 5.87
C SER A 256 0.62 11.83 4.36
N LEU A 257 0.33 10.61 3.94
CA LEU A 257 -0.12 10.29 2.59
C LEU A 257 -1.49 9.61 2.68
N SER A 258 -2.47 10.07 1.90
CA SER A 258 -3.77 9.41 1.76
C SER A 258 -4.06 9.18 0.29
N TYR A 259 -4.28 7.94 -0.10
CA TYR A 259 -4.66 7.54 -1.45
C TYR A 259 -6.00 6.80 -1.40
N ASN A 260 -6.97 7.24 -2.20
CA ASN A 260 -8.23 6.54 -2.38
C ASN A 260 -8.44 6.29 -3.86
N SER A 261 -8.84 5.08 -4.23
CA SER A 261 -9.09 4.71 -5.61
C SER A 261 -10.34 3.85 -5.71
N THR A 262 -11.10 4.05 -6.78
CA THR A 262 -12.21 3.17 -7.17
C THR A 262 -12.06 2.77 -8.62
N LEU A 263 -12.31 1.50 -8.93
CA LEU A 263 -12.33 0.95 -10.27
C LEU A 263 -13.69 0.29 -10.52
N MET A 264 -14.40 0.67 -11.58
CA MET A 264 -15.61 0.00 -12.05
C MET A 264 -15.32 -0.71 -13.37
N ARG A 265 -15.37 -2.04 -13.39
CA ARG A 265 -15.06 -2.82 -14.60
C ARG A 265 -16.20 -2.67 -15.60
N GLY A 266 -15.85 -2.26 -16.83
CA GLY A 266 -16.84 -1.97 -17.87
C GLY A 266 -17.83 -0.85 -17.52
N GLY A 267 -17.56 -0.04 -16.50
CA GLY A 267 -18.48 0.99 -15.98
C GLY A 267 -19.73 0.44 -15.29
N TYR A 268 -19.71 -0.79 -14.79
CA TYR A 268 -20.87 -1.40 -14.13
C TYR A 268 -20.81 -1.26 -12.60
N ALA A 269 -21.85 -0.71 -11.99
CA ALA A 269 -21.81 -0.24 -10.59
C ALA A 269 -21.62 -1.35 -9.54
N THR A 270 -22.03 -2.59 -9.83
CA THR A 270 -21.87 -3.74 -8.93
C THR A 270 -20.55 -4.49 -9.13
N ASP A 271 -19.82 -4.19 -10.20
CA ASP A 271 -18.52 -4.79 -10.53
C ASP A 271 -17.40 -3.77 -10.24
N VAL A 272 -17.25 -3.48 -8.95
CA VAL A 272 -16.41 -2.40 -8.43
C VAL A 272 -15.35 -2.93 -7.46
N SER A 273 -14.25 -2.22 -7.36
CA SER A 273 -13.29 -2.36 -6.26
C SER A 273 -12.92 -0.99 -5.72
N SER A 274 -12.60 -0.93 -4.44
CA SER A 274 -12.10 0.26 -3.78
C SER A 274 -10.81 -0.05 -3.03
N LEU A 275 -9.89 0.92 -3.04
CA LEU A 275 -8.63 0.88 -2.31
C LEU A 275 -8.50 2.19 -1.53
N SER A 276 -8.20 2.10 -0.24
CA SER A 276 -7.84 3.23 0.60
C SER A 276 -6.51 2.93 1.27
N ILE A 277 -5.56 3.83 1.17
CA ILE A 277 -4.25 3.77 1.83
C ILE A 277 -4.08 5.06 2.60
N HIS A 278 -3.70 4.95 3.86
CA HIS A 278 -3.35 6.07 4.71
C HIS A 278 -2.05 5.77 5.44
N VAL A 279 -1.05 6.63 5.24
CA VAL A 279 0.26 6.53 5.89
C VAL A 279 0.49 7.79 6.70
N GLU A 280 0.88 7.63 7.96
CA GLU A 280 1.32 8.71 8.82
C GLU A 280 2.82 8.62 9.07
N ASN A 281 3.50 9.77 9.02
CA ASN A 281 4.92 9.90 9.28
C ASN A 281 5.74 8.93 8.41
N LEU A 282 5.58 9.04 7.09
CA LEU A 282 6.32 8.25 6.11
C LEU A 282 7.82 8.62 6.20
N PRO A 283 8.73 7.64 6.28
CA PRO A 283 10.17 7.90 6.37
C PRO A 283 10.71 8.57 5.11
N GLU A 284 11.93 9.09 5.23
CA GLU A 284 12.69 9.73 4.15
C GLU A 284 12.83 8.80 2.94
N VAL A 285 13.02 7.49 3.18
CA VAL A 285 13.07 6.47 2.13
C VAL A 285 12.19 5.27 2.50
N LEU A 286 11.28 4.90 1.60
CA LEU A 286 10.52 3.66 1.63
C LEU A 286 10.78 2.87 0.35
N ILE A 287 11.16 1.60 0.47
CA ILE A 287 11.39 0.69 -0.66
C ILE A 287 10.49 -0.53 -0.49
N LEU A 288 9.63 -0.77 -1.46
CA LEU A 288 8.86 -2.00 -1.64
C LEU A 288 9.49 -2.77 -2.80
N LYS A 289 9.85 -4.04 -2.59
CA LYS A 289 10.43 -4.87 -3.64
C LYS A 289 9.98 -6.31 -3.54
N GLY A 290 10.03 -7.03 -4.65
CA GLY A 290 9.66 -8.43 -4.63
C GLY A 290 9.73 -9.13 -5.97
N SER A 291 9.27 -10.38 -5.97
CA SER A 291 9.17 -11.22 -7.17
C SER A 291 7.89 -11.00 -7.97
N PHE A 292 6.98 -10.13 -7.50
CA PHE A 292 5.78 -9.80 -8.25
C PHE A 292 6.12 -9.05 -9.54
N GLN A 293 5.32 -9.27 -10.57
CA GLN A 293 5.50 -8.64 -11.87
C GLN A 293 4.48 -7.53 -12.05
N LEU A 294 4.94 -6.36 -12.48
CA LEU A 294 4.04 -5.36 -13.04
C LEU A 294 3.64 -5.83 -14.44
N SER A 295 2.36 -5.74 -14.77
CA SER A 295 1.94 -5.89 -16.16
C SER A 295 2.67 -4.85 -17.00
N SER A 296 3.40 -5.28 -18.03
CA SER A 296 3.89 -4.36 -19.06
C SER A 296 2.66 -3.66 -19.64
N THR A 297 2.49 -2.37 -19.40
CA THR A 297 1.44 -1.55 -20.00
C THR A 297 1.78 -1.37 -21.48
N GLY A 298 1.54 -2.43 -22.24
CA GLY A 298 1.98 -2.60 -23.63
C GLY A 298 0.92 -2.21 -24.65
N LEU A 299 -0.08 -1.43 -24.27
CA LEU A 299 -0.97 -0.85 -25.26
C LEU A 299 -0.54 0.61 -25.44
N SER A 300 0.19 0.86 -26.52
CA SER A 300 0.12 2.14 -27.22
C SER A 300 -1.36 2.37 -27.56
N ARG A 301 -2.13 2.92 -26.61
CA ARG A 301 -3.58 3.12 -26.71
C ARG A 301 -3.92 4.32 -27.59
N VAL A 302 -2.89 4.98 -28.11
CA VAL A 302 -2.94 6.21 -28.87
C VAL A 302 -2.47 5.96 -30.29
N ASN A 303 -3.29 6.32 -31.26
CA ASN A 303 -2.92 6.24 -32.67
C ASN A 303 -2.16 7.53 -33.04
N PHE A 304 -0.83 7.52 -32.87
CA PHE A 304 0.10 8.64 -33.08
C PHE A 304 0.09 9.30 -34.48
N ASN A 305 -0.72 8.80 -35.40
CA ASN A 305 -0.78 9.25 -36.79
C ASN A 305 -2.24 9.49 -37.21
N ASP A 306 -2.90 10.50 -36.61
CA ASP A 306 -4.07 11.09 -37.26
C ASP A 306 -3.62 12.16 -38.28
N PRO A 307 -3.71 11.88 -39.60
CA PRO A 307 -3.31 12.82 -40.64
C PRO A 307 -4.20 14.08 -40.72
N ASP A 308 -5.34 14.11 -40.00
CA ASP A 308 -6.28 15.24 -40.01
C ASP A 308 -5.98 16.30 -38.93
N LEU A 309 -5.04 16.05 -38.02
CA LEU A 309 -4.60 17.01 -36.99
C LEU A 309 -3.47 17.92 -37.49
N ASN A 310 -3.51 19.22 -37.19
CA ASN A 310 -2.40 20.13 -37.50
C ASN A 310 -1.17 19.85 -36.61
N THR A 311 0.04 20.29 -37.00
CA THR A 311 1.30 19.96 -36.31
C THR A 311 1.37 20.39 -34.83
N ILE A 312 0.65 21.44 -34.43
CA ILE A 312 0.59 21.89 -33.02
C ILE A 312 -0.43 21.06 -32.24
N SER A 313 -1.55 20.71 -32.87
CA SER A 313 -2.51 19.74 -32.34
C SER A 313 -1.84 18.38 -32.17
N GLN A 314 -1.07 17.87 -33.12
CA GLN A 314 -0.31 16.62 -32.95
C GLN A 314 0.73 16.69 -31.82
N LEU A 315 1.40 17.84 -31.62
CA LEU A 315 2.37 18.01 -30.52
C LEU A 315 1.68 18.04 -29.14
N LEU A 316 0.58 18.78 -29.02
CA LEU A 316 -0.23 18.85 -27.80
C LEU A 316 -0.93 17.52 -27.53
N ASP A 317 -1.46 16.87 -28.57
CA ASP A 317 -2.11 15.56 -28.52
C ASP A 317 -1.08 14.51 -28.07
N ASN A 318 0.09 14.41 -28.71
CA ASN A 318 1.15 13.49 -28.28
C ASN A 318 1.67 13.80 -26.85
N ALA A 319 1.82 15.07 -26.47
CA ALA A 319 2.31 15.43 -25.14
C ALA A 319 1.27 15.24 -24.03
N LEU A 320 -0.01 15.56 -24.28
CA LEU A 320 -1.11 15.27 -23.36
C LEU A 320 -1.30 13.77 -23.22
N LEU A 321 -1.30 13.03 -24.33
CA LEU A 321 -1.62 11.62 -24.35
C LEU A 321 -0.55 10.79 -23.64
N THR A 322 0.74 11.12 -23.78
CA THR A 322 1.76 10.41 -23.01
C THR A 322 1.80 10.82 -21.53
N LEU A 323 1.52 12.09 -21.19
CA LEU A 323 1.39 12.51 -19.79
C LEU A 323 0.22 11.79 -19.11
N VAL A 324 -0.90 11.68 -19.83
CA VAL A 324 -2.04 10.86 -19.44
C VAL A 324 -1.58 9.42 -19.29
N GLU A 325 -0.92 8.79 -20.28
CA GLU A 325 -0.44 7.40 -20.19
C GLU A 325 0.41 7.12 -18.95
N VAL A 326 1.36 7.98 -18.57
CA VAL A 326 2.16 7.78 -17.34
C VAL A 326 1.29 7.82 -16.09
N VAL A 327 0.30 8.72 -16.05
CA VAL A 327 -0.65 8.81 -14.93
C VAL A 327 -1.63 7.62 -14.93
N LEU A 328 -2.08 7.17 -16.10
CA LEU A 328 -2.91 5.97 -16.30
C LEU A 328 -2.17 4.73 -15.83
N ASP A 329 -0.89 4.61 -16.19
CA ASP A 329 -0.03 3.49 -15.85
C ASP A 329 0.25 3.50 -14.35
N LEU A 330 0.57 4.65 -13.75
CA LEU A 330 0.66 4.79 -12.30
C LEU A 330 -0.65 4.41 -11.60
N GLY A 331 -1.80 4.87 -12.09
CA GLY A 331 -3.12 4.52 -11.54
C GLY A 331 -3.43 3.02 -11.66
N SER A 332 -3.15 2.42 -12.82
CA SER A 332 -3.31 0.99 -13.08
C SER A 332 -2.37 0.15 -12.21
N ILE A 333 -1.10 0.55 -12.08
CA ILE A 333 -0.11 -0.09 -11.21
C ILE A 333 -0.57 -0.02 -9.76
N LEU A 334 -0.97 1.16 -9.26
CA LEU A 334 -1.45 1.32 -7.89
C LEU A 334 -2.70 0.47 -7.61
N ASN A 335 -3.58 0.29 -8.60
CA ASN A 335 -4.76 -0.54 -8.49
C ASN A 335 -4.47 -2.05 -8.60
N THR A 336 -3.39 -2.46 -9.27
CA THR A 336 -2.97 -3.86 -9.40
C THR A 336 -2.01 -4.32 -8.30
N LEU A 337 -1.31 -3.40 -7.64
CA LEU A 337 -0.39 -3.71 -6.55
C LEU A 337 -0.98 -4.58 -5.44
N PRO A 338 -2.22 -4.34 -4.96
CA PRO A 338 -2.83 -5.20 -3.96
C PRO A 338 -2.97 -6.67 -4.42
N ASP A 339 -3.43 -6.90 -5.65
CA ASP A 339 -3.55 -8.25 -6.22
C ASP A 339 -2.19 -8.94 -6.34
N LEU A 340 -1.16 -8.15 -6.71
CA LEU A 340 0.22 -8.64 -6.80
C LEU A 340 0.78 -9.02 -5.42
N ILE A 341 0.55 -8.18 -4.40
CA ILE A 341 0.93 -8.45 -3.00
C ILE A 341 0.23 -9.72 -2.50
N VAL A 342 -1.08 -9.86 -2.73
CA VAL A 342 -1.84 -11.07 -2.38
C VAL A 342 -1.35 -12.30 -3.14
N GLY A 343 -1.01 -12.15 -4.41
CA GLY A 343 -0.45 -13.21 -5.26
C GLY A 343 0.86 -13.77 -4.71
N THR A 344 1.78 -12.91 -4.23
CA THR A 344 3.05 -13.35 -3.61
C THR A 344 2.87 -14.11 -2.28
N ALA A 345 1.71 -13.97 -1.63
CA ALA A 345 1.36 -14.75 -0.45
C ALA A 345 0.77 -16.15 -0.79
N GLY A 346 0.44 -16.40 -2.06
CA GLY A 346 -0.25 -17.58 -2.55
C GLY A 346 0.62 -18.85 -2.73
N SER A 347 0.19 -19.74 -3.63
CA SER A 347 0.83 -21.04 -3.89
C SER A 347 1.96 -20.99 -4.93
N SER A 348 2.09 -19.88 -5.67
CA SER A 348 3.11 -19.67 -6.70
C SER A 348 4.52 -19.49 -6.15
N GLY A 349 4.65 -19.18 -4.85
CA GLY A 349 5.90 -18.72 -4.27
C GLY A 349 6.15 -17.25 -4.54
N GLY A 350 7.20 -16.73 -3.90
CA GLY A 350 7.66 -15.36 -4.11
C GLY A 350 8.30 -14.73 -2.88
N GLU A 351 8.77 -13.51 -3.08
CA GLU A 351 9.35 -12.67 -2.03
C GLU A 351 8.74 -11.27 -2.09
N LEU A 352 8.53 -10.68 -0.91
CA LEU A 352 8.10 -9.31 -0.70
C LEU A 352 8.93 -8.72 0.44
N GLU A 353 9.51 -7.56 0.22
CA GLU A 353 10.25 -6.83 1.25
C GLU A 353 9.88 -5.34 1.22
N VAL A 354 9.55 -4.80 2.39
CA VAL A 354 9.41 -3.37 2.65
C VAL A 354 10.56 -2.92 3.54
N LEU A 355 11.28 -1.89 3.14
CA LEU A 355 12.38 -1.28 3.88
C LEU A 355 12.09 0.20 4.09
N CYS A 356 12.20 0.65 5.34
CA CYS A 356 12.10 2.05 5.70
C CYS A 356 13.47 2.51 6.21
N LEU A 357 14.04 3.53 5.57
CA LEU A 357 15.44 3.93 5.70
C LEU A 357 15.53 5.47 5.80
N SER A 358 16.63 5.95 6.37
CA SER A 358 16.92 7.40 6.43
C SER A 358 17.47 7.97 5.11
N GLN A 359 18.04 7.11 4.26
CA GLN A 359 18.66 7.46 2.97
C GLN A 359 18.89 6.19 2.15
N VAL A 360 19.01 6.31 0.82
CA VAL A 360 19.38 5.25 -0.12
C VAL A 360 20.89 5.03 -0.10
N ARG A 361 21.71 6.07 -0.19
CA ARG A 361 23.17 5.90 -0.19
C ARG A 361 23.66 5.42 1.17
N GLN A 362 24.65 4.52 1.20
CA GLN A 362 25.15 3.98 2.46
C GLN A 362 25.75 5.05 3.39
N THR A 363 26.52 6.00 2.83
CA THR A 363 27.14 7.09 3.59
C THR A 363 27.25 8.33 2.72
N TRP A 364 26.78 9.46 3.22
CA TRP A 364 26.93 10.78 2.60
C TRP A 364 28.30 11.40 2.91
N ASN A 365 28.71 12.40 2.14
CA ASN A 365 29.99 13.09 2.29
C ASN A 365 30.12 13.86 3.62
N ASP A 366 29.00 14.19 4.26
CA ASP A 366 28.96 14.82 5.58
C ASP A 366 29.16 13.83 6.74
N GLY A 367 29.22 12.52 6.45
CA GLY A 367 29.36 11.43 7.41
C GLY A 367 28.04 10.81 7.88
N SER A 368 26.89 11.26 7.39
CA SER A 368 25.58 10.66 7.66
C SER A 368 25.52 9.24 7.08
N VAL A 369 25.10 8.27 7.90
CA VAL A 369 25.08 6.84 7.55
C VAL A 369 23.64 6.36 7.49
N ARG A 370 23.32 5.56 6.46
CA ARG A 370 22.03 4.90 6.32
C ARG A 370 21.67 4.08 7.56
N SER A 371 20.50 4.35 8.11
CA SER A 371 19.94 3.61 9.24
C SER A 371 18.46 3.27 9.00
N PRO A 372 17.92 2.23 9.67
CA PRO A 372 16.49 1.98 9.68
C PRO A 372 15.72 3.21 10.19
N SER A 373 14.65 3.56 9.50
CA SER A 373 13.70 4.62 9.87
C SER A 373 12.35 3.95 10.07
N SER A 374 11.59 4.26 11.11
CA SER A 374 10.27 3.62 11.32
C SER A 374 9.16 4.48 10.74
N LEU A 375 8.27 3.91 9.93
CA LEU A 375 7.00 4.56 9.58
C LEU A 375 6.12 4.70 10.84
N GLY A 376 5.34 5.77 10.93
CA GLY A 376 4.44 5.99 12.07
C GLY A 376 3.30 4.98 12.07
N VAL A 377 2.42 5.08 11.08
CA VAL A 377 1.32 4.12 10.85
C VAL A 377 1.11 3.93 9.36
N ILE A 378 0.83 2.71 8.93
CA ILE A 378 0.21 2.42 7.64
C ILE A 378 -1.16 1.79 7.90
N SER A 379 -2.19 2.27 7.22
CA SER A 379 -3.53 1.71 7.20
C SER A 379 -3.96 1.50 5.75
N MET A 380 -4.52 0.34 5.41
CA MET A 380 -4.93 0.00 4.05
C MET A 380 -6.23 -0.81 4.07
N ALA A 381 -7.24 -0.37 3.32
CA ALA A 381 -8.48 -1.09 3.08
C ALA A 381 -8.60 -1.40 1.59
N ILE A 382 -8.95 -2.62 1.23
CA ILE A 382 -9.28 -2.99 -0.13
C ILE A 382 -10.42 -3.99 -0.16
N GLY A 383 -11.38 -3.80 -1.07
CA GLY A 383 -12.46 -4.77 -1.27
C GLY A 383 -13.41 -4.38 -2.41
N SER A 384 -14.15 -5.39 -2.88
CA SER A 384 -15.31 -5.23 -3.78
C SER A 384 -16.64 -5.09 -3.03
N SER A 385 -16.65 -5.29 -1.72
CA SER A 385 -17.80 -5.05 -0.85
C SER A 385 -17.40 -4.44 0.49
N ASP A 386 -18.41 -4.02 1.25
CA ASP A 386 -18.24 -3.52 2.60
C ASP A 386 -17.59 -4.59 3.48
N HIS A 387 -16.54 -4.20 4.19
CA HIS A 387 -15.78 -5.10 5.06
C HIS A 387 -15.37 -4.38 6.34
N PRO A 388 -15.13 -5.13 7.43
CA PRO A 388 -14.71 -4.53 8.69
C PRO A 388 -13.36 -3.83 8.57
N TRP A 389 -13.33 -2.63 9.13
CA TRP A 389 -12.17 -1.75 9.20
C TRP A 389 -11.93 -1.36 10.66
N LEU A 390 -10.74 -1.64 11.19
CA LEU A 390 -10.38 -1.31 12.58
C LEU A 390 -9.44 -0.10 12.60
N THR A 391 -9.88 1.02 13.19
CA THR A 391 -9.10 2.27 13.22
C THR A 391 -8.07 2.35 14.35
N ASP A 392 -8.28 1.60 15.43
CA ASP A 392 -7.62 1.90 16.71
C ASP A 392 -6.58 0.85 17.14
N SER A 393 -6.43 -0.24 16.37
CA SER A 393 -5.55 -1.35 16.72
C SER A 393 -4.76 -1.86 15.53
N ASP A 394 -3.51 -2.26 15.77
CA ASP A 394 -2.71 -2.92 14.75
C ASP A 394 -3.34 -4.27 14.41
N HIS A 395 -3.62 -4.47 13.12
CA HIS A 395 -4.26 -5.68 12.63
C HIS A 395 -3.92 -5.97 11.17
N ILE A 396 -4.08 -7.24 10.80
CA ILE A 396 -4.17 -7.74 9.42
C ILE A 396 -5.42 -8.61 9.39
N LEU A 397 -6.48 -8.13 8.76
CA LEU A 397 -7.78 -8.77 8.70
C LEU A 397 -8.16 -9.05 7.26
N LEU A 398 -8.41 -10.31 6.96
CA LEU A 398 -9.01 -10.75 5.70
C LEU A 398 -10.51 -10.91 5.89
N SER A 399 -11.29 -10.43 4.94
CA SER A 399 -12.75 -10.44 5.00
C SER A 399 -13.34 -11.03 3.75
N GLN A 400 -14.13 -12.09 3.91
CA GLN A 400 -14.84 -12.73 2.80
C GLN A 400 -16.35 -12.50 2.95
N ASP A 401 -16.92 -11.83 1.97
CA ASP A 401 -18.36 -11.65 1.84
C ASP A 401 -18.96 -12.80 1.02
N THR A 402 -19.89 -13.54 1.61
CA THR A 402 -20.52 -14.70 0.96
C THR A 402 -21.60 -14.32 -0.06
N GLU A 403 -22.01 -13.05 -0.13
CA GLU A 403 -23.05 -12.59 -1.07
C GLU A 403 -22.49 -12.20 -2.45
N ILE A 404 -21.16 -12.04 -2.57
CA ILE A 404 -20.50 -11.56 -3.80
C ILE A 404 -19.70 -12.64 -4.54
N GLU A 405 -20.02 -13.93 -4.35
CA GLU A 405 -19.37 -15.02 -5.11
C GLU A 405 -19.48 -14.81 -6.64
N GLN A 406 -20.56 -14.18 -7.08
CA GLN A 406 -20.70 -13.55 -8.39
C GLN A 406 -21.30 -12.16 -8.24
N VAL A 407 -20.84 -11.24 -9.06
CA VAL A 407 -21.43 -9.90 -9.21
C VAL A 407 -22.02 -9.77 -10.60
N ASP A 408 -23.08 -8.98 -10.72
CA ASP A 408 -23.60 -8.60 -12.03
C ASP A 408 -22.54 -7.71 -12.69
N GLY A 409 -22.08 -8.11 -13.88
CA GLY A 409 -21.21 -7.33 -14.73
C GLY A 409 -21.94 -6.90 -16.00
N ARG A 410 -21.29 -6.05 -16.80
CA ARG A 410 -21.89 -5.50 -18.02
C ARG A 410 -22.31 -6.56 -19.05
N ASP A 411 -21.51 -7.61 -19.20
CA ASP A 411 -21.75 -8.70 -20.15
C ASP A 411 -22.38 -9.94 -19.49
N GLY A 412 -22.85 -9.80 -18.24
CA GLY A 412 -23.44 -10.87 -17.43
C GLY A 412 -22.68 -11.12 -16.12
N PRO A 413 -23.05 -12.19 -15.38
CA PRO A 413 -22.43 -12.52 -14.10
C PRO A 413 -20.93 -12.83 -14.24
N VAL A 414 -20.12 -12.23 -13.37
CA VAL A 414 -18.66 -12.34 -13.34
C VAL A 414 -18.17 -12.49 -11.90
N GLY A 415 -16.94 -12.95 -11.72
CA GLY A 415 -16.32 -12.95 -10.39
C GLY A 415 -16.00 -11.50 -9.94
N PRO A 416 -16.10 -11.18 -8.64
CA PRO A 416 -15.75 -9.86 -8.13
C PRO A 416 -14.28 -9.56 -8.40
N LEU A 417 -13.95 -8.27 -8.54
CA LEU A 417 -12.57 -7.81 -8.71
C LEU A 417 -11.69 -8.20 -7.51
N VAL A 418 -12.21 -8.03 -6.29
CA VAL A 418 -11.54 -8.40 -5.04
C VAL A 418 -12.45 -9.33 -4.21
N PRO A 419 -12.34 -10.67 -4.38
CA PRO A 419 -13.21 -11.64 -3.70
C PRO A 419 -12.96 -11.76 -2.20
N VAL A 420 -11.75 -11.41 -1.74
CA VAL A 420 -11.38 -11.39 -0.32
C VAL A 420 -10.83 -9.99 -0.03
N ALA A 421 -11.61 -9.21 0.69
CA ALA A 421 -11.21 -7.89 1.14
C ALA A 421 -10.12 -7.98 2.21
N MET A 422 -9.36 -6.91 2.36
CA MET A 422 -8.29 -6.81 3.36
C MET A 422 -8.37 -5.46 4.07
N SER A 423 -8.28 -5.50 5.39
CA SER A 423 -8.05 -4.35 6.25
C SER A 423 -6.73 -4.57 6.99
N LEU A 424 -5.81 -3.63 6.83
CA LEU A 424 -4.50 -3.66 7.47
C LEU A 424 -4.30 -2.33 8.20
N ARG A 425 -3.80 -2.41 9.43
CA ARG A 425 -3.23 -1.26 10.14
C ARG A 425 -2.00 -1.73 10.89
N ILE A 426 -0.85 -1.13 10.68
CA ILE A 426 0.36 -1.48 11.43
C ILE A 426 1.13 -0.20 11.76
N SER A 427 1.49 -0.05 13.02
CA SER A 427 2.27 1.08 13.53
C SER A 427 3.74 0.72 13.72
N ASN A 428 4.62 1.72 13.67
CA ASN A 428 6.02 1.64 14.07
C ASN A 428 6.81 0.51 13.38
N ILE A 429 6.69 0.41 12.05
CA ILE A 429 7.38 -0.60 11.23
C ILE A 429 8.57 0.03 10.54
N SER A 430 9.71 -0.65 10.54
CA SER A 430 10.89 -0.29 9.73
C SER A 430 11.22 -1.34 8.66
N ARG A 431 10.73 -2.57 8.81
CA ARG A 431 10.93 -3.65 7.85
C ARG A 431 9.77 -4.63 7.87
N VAL A 432 9.35 -5.07 6.69
CA VAL A 432 8.49 -6.24 6.51
C VAL A 432 9.19 -7.14 5.52
N PHE A 433 9.27 -8.43 5.81
CA PHE A 433 9.75 -9.42 4.86
C PHE A 433 8.82 -10.62 4.86
N GLN A 434 8.42 -11.06 3.68
CA GLN A 434 7.65 -12.27 3.49
C GLN A 434 8.23 -13.05 2.31
N SER A 435 8.34 -14.37 2.48
CA SER A 435 8.74 -15.26 1.40
C SER A 435 8.04 -16.60 1.49
N TYR A 436 7.84 -17.22 0.33
CA TYR A 436 7.41 -18.60 0.21
C TYR A 436 8.17 -19.30 -0.91
N ASP A 437 8.84 -20.39 -0.56
CA ASP A 437 9.45 -21.31 -1.51
C ASP A 437 8.55 -22.56 -1.67
N PRO A 438 7.89 -22.74 -2.84
CA PRO A 438 7.00 -23.88 -3.07
C PRO A 438 7.75 -25.21 -3.21
N VAL A 439 9.05 -25.20 -3.51
CA VAL A 439 9.87 -26.43 -3.65
C VAL A 439 10.18 -27.01 -2.28
N THR A 440 10.63 -26.16 -1.36
CA THR A 440 10.93 -26.58 0.03
C THR A 440 9.73 -26.50 0.97
N SER A 441 8.64 -25.86 0.52
CA SER A 441 7.47 -25.53 1.34
C SER A 441 7.80 -24.69 2.58
N ILE A 442 8.86 -23.88 2.50
CA ILE A 442 9.29 -22.98 3.58
C ILE A 442 8.62 -21.62 3.40
N ARG A 443 8.00 -21.11 4.46
CA ARG A 443 7.45 -19.76 4.56
C ARG A 443 8.20 -18.98 5.61
N SER A 444 8.57 -17.75 5.30
CA SER A 444 9.17 -16.83 6.27
C SER A 444 8.36 -15.55 6.34
N LEU A 445 8.13 -15.07 7.56
CA LEU A 445 7.56 -13.77 7.84
C LEU A 445 8.46 -13.06 8.85
N GLU A 446 8.80 -11.81 8.58
CA GLU A 446 9.52 -10.93 9.49
C GLU A 446 8.80 -9.58 9.57
N LEU A 447 8.59 -9.11 10.79
CA LEU A 447 8.13 -7.76 11.11
C LEU A 447 9.17 -7.10 12.00
N GLY A 448 9.83 -6.07 11.48
CA GLY A 448 10.84 -5.28 12.16
C GLY A 448 10.36 -3.83 12.38
N GLY A 449 10.73 -3.25 13.51
CA GLY A 449 10.37 -1.89 13.89
C GLY A 449 10.61 -1.64 15.38
N GLN A 450 9.81 -0.74 15.94
CA GLN A 450 9.78 -0.54 17.40
C GLN A 450 8.72 -1.45 18.03
N GLN A 451 8.88 -1.73 19.33
CA GLN A 451 7.85 -2.42 20.10
C GLN A 451 6.52 -1.65 20.01
N SER A 452 5.43 -2.40 19.82
CA SER A 452 4.08 -1.82 19.74
C SER A 452 3.10 -2.62 20.59
N GLY A 453 1.83 -2.19 20.57
CA GLY A 453 0.73 -2.82 21.27
C GLY A 453 0.36 -4.19 20.70
N ALA A 454 -0.92 -4.53 20.82
CA ALA A 454 -1.41 -5.80 20.32
C ALA A 454 -1.46 -5.83 18.79
N LEU A 455 -1.10 -6.96 18.20
CA LEU A 455 -1.26 -7.26 16.77
C LEU A 455 -2.30 -8.37 16.61
N LEU A 456 -3.39 -8.05 15.92
CA LEU A 456 -4.44 -9.00 15.55
C LEU A 456 -4.23 -9.47 14.10
N VAL A 457 -4.11 -10.77 13.87
CA VAL A 457 -4.18 -11.35 12.52
C VAL A 457 -5.43 -12.21 12.46
N GLY A 458 -6.30 -11.98 11.48
CA GLY A 458 -7.57 -12.69 11.43
C GLY A 458 -8.15 -12.86 10.03
N HIS A 459 -9.09 -13.79 9.95
CA HIS A 459 -9.95 -14.02 8.81
C HIS A 459 -11.39 -14.05 9.30
N ILE A 460 -12.26 -13.31 8.64
CA ILE A 460 -13.69 -13.28 8.91
C ILE A 460 -14.47 -13.58 7.65
N ARG A 461 -15.59 -14.26 7.84
CA ARG A 461 -16.57 -14.51 6.79
C ARG A 461 -17.92 -13.97 7.24
N HIS A 462 -18.51 -13.12 6.42
CA HIS A 462 -19.75 -12.38 6.70
C HIS A 462 -20.69 -12.43 5.49
N SER A 463 -21.94 -11.98 5.66
CA SER A 463 -22.96 -11.90 4.60
C SER A 463 -23.34 -10.45 4.38
N GLY A 464 -22.95 -9.88 3.25
CA GLY A 464 -23.18 -8.46 2.94
C GLY A 464 -22.69 -7.56 4.07
N THR A 465 -23.59 -6.70 4.58
CA THR A 465 -23.29 -5.75 5.66
C THR A 465 -23.51 -6.30 7.08
N ASP A 466 -23.88 -7.57 7.24
CA ASP A 466 -24.08 -8.19 8.56
C ASP A 466 -22.75 -8.66 9.17
N PHE A 467 -22.22 -7.85 10.08
CA PHE A 467 -21.03 -8.16 10.87
C PHE A 467 -21.36 -8.73 12.26
N SER A 468 -22.64 -9.01 12.56
CA SER A 468 -23.08 -9.52 13.86
C SER A 468 -23.08 -11.05 13.93
N ASP A 469 -23.30 -11.74 12.81
CA ASP A 469 -23.22 -13.20 12.70
C ASP A 469 -22.09 -13.61 11.74
N VAL A 470 -20.86 -13.56 12.24
CA VAL A 470 -19.65 -13.86 11.45
C VAL A 470 -19.05 -15.20 11.83
N THR A 471 -18.41 -15.85 10.85
CA THR A 471 -17.43 -16.90 11.14
C THR A 471 -16.06 -16.27 11.21
N ALA A 472 -15.41 -16.29 12.38
CA ALA A 472 -14.13 -15.61 12.59
C ALA A 472 -13.06 -16.59 13.06
N GLN A 473 -11.82 -16.38 12.59
CA GLN A 473 -10.61 -17.00 13.13
C GLN A 473 -9.57 -15.91 13.32
N SER A 474 -8.85 -15.93 14.43
CA SER A 474 -7.82 -14.93 14.70
C SER A 474 -6.69 -15.46 15.58
N ALA A 475 -5.56 -14.77 15.47
CA ALA A 475 -4.42 -14.87 16.36
C ALA A 475 -4.09 -13.45 16.85
N MET A 476 -4.01 -13.27 18.16
CA MET A 476 -3.68 -11.99 18.78
C MET A 476 -2.39 -12.12 19.59
N ILE A 477 -1.39 -11.32 19.22
CA ILE A 477 -0.16 -11.12 20.01
C ILE A 477 -0.39 -9.89 20.88
N SER A 478 -0.23 -9.99 22.21
CA SER A 478 -0.59 -8.88 23.11
C SER A 478 0.42 -7.73 23.14
N ASN A 479 1.68 -8.00 22.86
CA ASN A 479 2.75 -7.01 22.71
C ASN A 479 3.63 -7.41 21.53
N ARG A 480 3.55 -6.68 20.43
CA ARG A 480 4.39 -6.91 19.25
C ARG A 480 5.84 -6.55 19.60
N PRO A 481 6.80 -7.51 19.54
CA PRO A 481 8.21 -7.22 19.77
C PRO A 481 8.78 -6.34 18.66
N GLY A 482 9.93 -5.71 18.89
CA GLY A 482 10.59 -4.87 17.89
C GLY A 482 10.98 -5.64 16.62
N LEU A 483 11.39 -6.89 16.79
CA LEU A 483 11.56 -7.87 15.72
C LEU A 483 10.70 -9.10 16.06
N LEU A 484 9.85 -9.52 15.12
CA LEU A 484 9.13 -10.79 15.14
C LEU A 484 9.44 -11.54 13.85
N SER A 485 9.96 -12.75 13.97
CA SER A 485 10.18 -13.66 12.85
C SER A 485 9.44 -14.98 13.10
N VAL A 486 8.75 -15.45 12.06
CA VAL A 486 8.07 -16.74 12.03
C VAL A 486 8.55 -17.48 10.79
N VAL A 487 9.20 -18.61 10.99
CA VAL A 487 9.61 -19.50 9.90
C VAL A 487 8.82 -20.80 10.01
N GLN A 488 8.06 -21.12 8.98
CA GLN A 488 7.30 -22.35 8.87
C GLN A 488 7.95 -23.26 7.83
N ASP A 489 8.14 -24.53 8.20
CA ASP A 489 8.40 -25.62 7.29
C ASP A 489 7.29 -26.69 7.45
N PRO A 490 7.29 -27.80 6.68
CA PRO A 490 6.26 -28.83 6.81
C PRO A 490 6.17 -29.51 8.19
N GLU A 491 7.22 -29.46 9.00
CA GLU A 491 7.35 -30.17 10.28
C GLU A 491 7.26 -29.24 11.49
N LYS A 492 7.41 -27.92 11.34
CA LYS A 492 7.38 -26.97 12.46
C LYS A 492 7.14 -25.52 12.07
N LEU A 493 6.72 -24.73 13.06
CA LEU A 493 6.82 -23.26 13.07
C LEU A 493 7.82 -22.86 14.14
N VAL A 494 8.79 -22.03 13.79
CA VAL A 494 9.78 -21.46 14.70
C VAL A 494 9.51 -19.98 14.84
N TYR A 495 9.31 -19.54 16.09
CA TYR A 495 9.14 -18.14 16.45
C TYR A 495 10.46 -17.61 17.03
N THR A 496 10.89 -16.45 16.54
CA THR A 496 12.03 -15.70 17.08
C THR A 496 11.62 -14.25 17.25
N ALA A 497 11.93 -13.68 18.41
CA ALA A 497 11.60 -12.31 18.73
C ALA A 497 12.78 -11.59 19.40
N SER A 498 12.83 -10.26 19.30
CA SER A 498 13.81 -9.45 20.04
C SER A 498 13.56 -9.46 21.55
N GLU A 499 12.32 -9.67 21.99
CA GLU A 499 11.92 -9.72 23.39
C GLU A 499 10.83 -10.79 23.64
N PRO A 500 10.59 -11.20 24.92
CA PRO A 500 9.52 -12.13 25.25
C PRO A 500 8.13 -11.64 24.84
N ILE A 501 7.27 -12.58 24.45
CA ILE A 501 5.88 -12.31 24.08
C ILE A 501 4.98 -12.60 25.29
N GLY A 502 4.20 -11.60 25.68
CA GLY A 502 3.27 -11.67 26.80
C GLY A 502 2.23 -12.76 26.59
N THR A 503 1.46 -12.69 25.51
CA THR A 503 0.50 -13.75 25.15
C THR A 503 0.29 -13.87 23.65
N ILE A 504 0.04 -15.10 23.20
CA ILE A 504 -0.55 -15.39 21.89
C ILE A 504 -1.89 -16.06 22.14
N THR A 505 -2.97 -15.43 21.67
CA THR A 505 -4.34 -15.97 21.78
C THR A 505 -4.86 -16.33 20.40
N TYR A 506 -5.12 -17.61 20.16
CA TYR A 506 -5.82 -18.09 18.98
C TYR A 506 -7.30 -18.19 19.32
N GLY A 507 -8.17 -17.61 18.50
CA GLY A 507 -9.61 -17.60 18.68
C GLY A 507 -10.35 -18.06 17.44
N GLY A 508 -11.49 -18.70 17.63
CA GLY A 508 -12.42 -19.05 16.57
C GLY A 508 -13.87 -18.89 17.03
N GLU A 509 -14.72 -18.34 16.18
CA GLU A 509 -16.15 -18.12 16.45
C GLU A 509 -16.99 -18.56 15.24
N GLN A 510 -18.08 -19.26 15.52
CA GLN A 510 -19.12 -19.61 14.54
C GLN A 510 -20.47 -19.69 15.25
N GLY A 511 -21.35 -18.72 15.00
CA GLY A 511 -22.60 -18.57 15.73
C GLY A 511 -22.35 -18.47 17.24
N ALA A 512 -23.03 -19.30 18.04
CA ALA A 512 -22.82 -19.33 19.48
C ALA A 512 -21.50 -20.01 19.91
N GLN A 513 -20.86 -20.81 19.04
CA GLN A 513 -19.67 -21.58 19.40
C GLN A 513 -18.43 -20.69 19.38
N ARG A 514 -17.68 -20.69 20.48
CA ARG A 514 -16.44 -19.94 20.66
C ARG A 514 -15.35 -20.84 21.21
N ASN A 515 -14.19 -20.81 20.58
CA ASN A 515 -13.01 -21.56 20.99
C ASN A 515 -11.83 -20.60 21.11
N ALA A 516 -11.02 -20.74 22.15
CA ALA A 516 -9.81 -19.97 22.32
C ALA A 516 -8.69 -20.82 22.95
N ILE A 517 -7.47 -20.63 22.45
CA ILE A 517 -6.24 -21.13 23.06
C ILE A 517 -5.36 -19.93 23.36
N ARG A 518 -4.94 -19.77 24.61
CA ARG A 518 -4.06 -18.68 25.04
C ARG A 518 -2.77 -19.26 25.62
N LEU A 519 -1.66 -18.91 24.98
CA LEU A 519 -0.31 -19.13 25.48
C LEU A 519 0.12 -17.86 26.22
N GLU A 520 0.71 -18.02 27.40
CA GLU A 520 1.07 -16.90 28.28
C GLU A 520 2.52 -17.00 28.74
N GLY A 521 3.24 -15.87 28.70
CA GLY A 521 4.63 -15.75 29.10
C GLY A 521 5.57 -16.53 28.17
N LEU A 522 5.48 -16.28 26.87
CA LEU A 522 6.33 -16.97 25.90
C LEU A 522 7.73 -16.35 25.86
N PRO A 523 8.80 -17.17 25.81
CA PRO A 523 10.16 -16.67 25.62
C PRO A 523 10.34 -16.06 24.22
N SER A 524 11.48 -15.39 24.02
CA SER A 524 11.86 -14.81 22.73
C SER A 524 12.14 -15.84 21.63
N SER A 525 12.25 -17.13 21.97
CA SER A 525 12.31 -18.21 20.99
C SER A 525 11.55 -19.44 21.48
N PHE A 526 10.68 -19.97 20.62
CA PHE A 526 9.93 -21.20 20.86
C PHE A 526 9.50 -21.79 19.51
N GLN A 527 9.04 -23.04 19.53
CA GLN A 527 8.56 -23.71 18.33
C GLN A 527 7.24 -24.44 18.55
N LEU A 528 6.48 -24.57 17.47
CA LEU A 528 5.31 -25.43 17.36
C LEU A 528 5.67 -26.57 16.39
N ASN A 529 5.63 -27.81 16.85
CA ASN A 529 5.84 -28.97 16.00
C ASN A 529 4.54 -29.27 15.23
N LEU A 530 4.68 -29.61 13.96
CA LEU A 530 3.65 -30.04 13.03
C LEU A 530 3.93 -31.47 12.53
N GLY A 531 2.95 -32.06 11.82
CA GLY A 531 3.11 -33.37 11.20
C GLY A 531 2.89 -34.54 12.17
N ASP A 532 3.81 -35.51 12.17
CA ASP A 532 3.70 -36.76 12.94
C ASP A 532 3.70 -36.54 14.45
N SER A 533 4.39 -35.48 14.91
CA SER A 533 4.31 -34.98 16.26
C SER A 533 3.79 -33.54 16.27
N VAL A 534 2.68 -33.31 16.96
CA VAL A 534 2.08 -31.97 17.08
C VAL A 534 2.29 -31.48 18.51
N GLY A 535 2.82 -30.28 18.70
CA GLY A 535 3.10 -29.81 20.04
C GLY A 535 3.74 -28.44 20.16
N PHE A 536 3.87 -27.98 21.40
CA PHE A 536 4.62 -26.79 21.79
C PHE A 536 5.95 -27.21 22.43
N GLN A 537 7.02 -26.47 22.14
CA GLN A 537 8.32 -26.65 22.79
C GLN A 537 9.08 -25.33 22.92
N ALA A 538 9.69 -25.11 24.07
CA ALA A 538 10.58 -24.00 24.33
C ALA A 538 11.72 -24.39 25.30
N ASP A 539 12.82 -23.64 25.28
CA ASP A 539 13.95 -23.88 26.18
C ASP A 539 13.62 -23.53 27.64
N THR A 540 12.83 -22.48 27.85
CA THR A 540 12.32 -22.06 29.16
C THR A 540 10.82 -22.27 29.23
N PRO A 541 10.26 -22.66 30.39
CA PRO A 541 8.82 -22.86 30.49
C PRO A 541 8.06 -21.55 30.31
N ILE A 542 6.90 -21.66 29.67
CA ILE A 542 5.91 -20.59 29.61
C ILE A 542 5.08 -20.54 30.88
N THR A 543 4.48 -19.38 31.16
CA THR A 543 3.61 -19.19 32.32
C THR A 543 2.44 -20.16 32.31
N SER A 544 1.67 -20.20 31.22
CA SER A 544 0.56 -21.15 31.09
C SER A 544 0.06 -21.37 29.67
N ILE A 545 -0.60 -22.51 29.47
CA ILE A 545 -1.49 -22.80 28.34
C ILE A 545 -2.91 -22.83 28.88
N MET A 546 -3.80 -22.05 28.27
CA MET A 546 -5.22 -21.99 28.58
C MET A 546 -6.05 -22.36 27.35
N VAL A 547 -7.09 -23.16 27.53
CA VAL A 547 -8.03 -23.56 26.49
C VAL A 547 -9.44 -23.29 26.99
N GLN A 548 -10.25 -22.62 26.17
CA GLN A 548 -11.68 -22.42 26.40
C GLN A 548 -12.45 -22.85 25.16
N MET A 549 -13.48 -23.67 25.32
CA MET A 549 -14.41 -24.03 24.24
C MET A 549 -15.83 -23.96 24.81
N THR A 550 -16.70 -23.14 24.24
CA THR A 550 -18.01 -22.88 24.85
C THR A 550 -19.01 -22.41 23.81
N ASN A 551 -20.27 -22.84 23.96
CA ASN A 551 -21.42 -22.17 23.37
C ASN A 551 -22.35 -21.55 24.43
N ALA A 552 -21.93 -21.61 25.70
CA ALA A 552 -22.63 -20.97 26.81
C ALA A 552 -22.52 -19.44 26.73
N THR A 553 -23.60 -18.75 27.09
CA THR A 553 -23.64 -17.27 27.14
C THR A 553 -22.60 -16.68 28.10
N THR A 554 -22.30 -17.40 29.18
CA THR A 554 -21.22 -17.07 30.12
C THR A 554 -20.22 -18.23 30.17
N PRO A 555 -18.98 -18.05 29.67
CA PRO A 555 -17.94 -19.07 29.78
C PRO A 555 -17.66 -19.43 31.25
N LEU A 556 -17.52 -20.71 31.54
CA LEU A 556 -17.16 -21.20 32.88
C LEU A 556 -15.69 -21.61 32.93
N THR A 557 -15.00 -21.23 34.00
CA THR A 557 -13.58 -21.58 34.27
C THR A 557 -13.35 -21.89 35.76
N MET A 558 -12.11 -22.19 36.16
CA MET A 558 -11.68 -22.37 37.54
C MET A 558 -10.34 -21.67 37.79
N ASP A 559 -10.01 -21.42 39.05
CA ASP A 559 -8.69 -20.92 39.43
C ASP A 559 -7.64 -22.04 39.37
N GLY A 560 -6.38 -21.64 39.14
CA GLY A 560 -5.24 -22.55 39.11
C GLY A 560 -5.21 -23.50 37.91
N ASP A 561 -4.37 -24.53 37.98
CA ASP A 561 -4.35 -25.58 36.97
C ASP A 561 -5.61 -26.44 37.09
N HIS A 562 -6.32 -26.61 35.99
CA HIS A 562 -7.60 -27.32 36.01
C HIS A 562 -7.99 -27.93 34.66
N PHE A 563 -8.94 -28.85 34.74
CA PHE A 563 -9.82 -29.26 33.66
C PHE A 563 -11.26 -29.19 34.16
N ARG A 564 -12.08 -28.33 33.53
CA ARG A 564 -13.50 -28.18 33.81
C ARG A 564 -14.29 -28.47 32.56
N PHE A 565 -15.24 -29.38 32.68
CA PHE A 565 -16.31 -29.56 31.71
C PHE A 565 -17.65 -29.30 32.39
N TRP A 566 -18.58 -28.69 31.67
CA TRP A 566 -19.92 -28.40 32.14
C TRP A 566 -20.89 -28.46 30.98
N VAL A 567 -22.09 -28.99 31.24
CA VAL A 567 -23.19 -29.11 30.28
C VAL A 567 -24.50 -28.71 30.95
N ASP A 568 -25.31 -27.92 30.25
CA ASP A 568 -26.71 -27.67 30.53
C ASP A 568 -27.54 -28.20 29.35
N ALA A 569 -28.22 -29.31 29.59
CA ALA A 569 -29.03 -29.98 28.58
C ALA A 569 -30.34 -29.23 28.28
N ASP A 570 -30.87 -28.44 29.22
CA ASP A 570 -32.12 -27.70 29.04
C ASP A 570 -31.92 -26.49 28.13
N GLN A 571 -30.74 -25.86 28.22
CA GLN A 571 -30.34 -24.71 27.38
C GLN A 571 -29.47 -25.09 26.18
N ALA A 572 -29.13 -26.36 26.01
CA ALA A 572 -28.19 -26.86 25.01
C ALA A 572 -26.82 -26.13 25.05
N GLN A 573 -26.34 -25.82 26.25
CA GLN A 573 -25.06 -25.13 26.48
C GLN A 573 -24.00 -26.08 27.04
N ALA A 574 -22.75 -25.84 26.68
CA ALA A 574 -21.59 -26.54 27.20
C ALA A 574 -20.41 -25.56 27.31
N SER A 575 -19.54 -25.81 28.28
CA SER A 575 -18.30 -25.05 28.48
C SER A 575 -17.19 -25.99 28.95
N LEU A 576 -16.10 -26.01 28.19
CA LEU A 576 -14.84 -26.64 28.53
C LEU A 576 -13.81 -25.55 28.83
N SER A 577 -13.10 -25.69 29.94
CA SER A 577 -12.00 -24.82 30.34
C SER A 577 -10.85 -25.67 30.85
N ALA A 578 -9.64 -25.42 30.37
CA ALA A 578 -8.44 -26.06 30.86
C ALA A 578 -7.31 -25.06 31.00
N LYS A 579 -6.52 -25.20 32.08
CA LYS A 579 -5.31 -24.41 32.30
C LYS A 579 -4.20 -25.29 32.84
N ILE A 580 -2.99 -25.15 32.28
CA ILE A 580 -1.79 -25.82 32.77
C ILE A 580 -0.65 -24.80 32.81
N SER A 581 -0.01 -24.65 33.99
CA SER A 581 1.08 -23.71 34.21
C SER A 581 2.48 -24.33 34.13
N ASN A 582 3.50 -23.48 33.96
CA ASN A 582 4.93 -23.84 33.95
C ASN A 582 5.28 -24.92 32.90
N VAL A 583 4.75 -24.73 31.68
CA VAL A 583 4.84 -25.71 30.59
C VAL A 583 6.11 -25.46 29.78
N GLN A 584 7.00 -26.46 29.70
CA GLN A 584 8.19 -26.39 28.85
C GLN A 584 7.96 -27.08 27.50
N SER A 585 7.22 -28.18 27.49
CA SER A 585 6.80 -28.83 26.26
C SER A 585 5.47 -29.57 26.44
N VAL A 586 4.66 -29.61 25.38
CA VAL A 586 3.49 -30.48 25.23
C VAL A 586 3.57 -31.09 23.86
N GLN A 587 3.59 -32.40 23.75
CA GLN A 587 3.68 -33.09 22.47
C GLN A 587 2.66 -34.22 22.39
N ARG A 588 1.95 -34.30 21.26
CA ARG A 588 1.17 -35.45 20.83
C ARG A 588 1.96 -36.16 19.74
N TYR A 589 2.27 -37.43 19.94
CA TYR A 589 2.83 -38.32 18.94
C TYR A 589 1.69 -39.13 18.32
N SER A 590 1.65 -39.14 16.98
CA SER A 590 0.72 -39.98 16.23
C SER A 590 0.96 -41.47 16.51
N PRO A 591 -0.06 -42.33 16.37
CA PRO A 591 0.12 -43.78 16.43
C PRO A 591 1.16 -44.24 15.40
N ILE A 592 1.97 -45.25 15.77
CA ILE A 592 2.93 -45.87 14.86
C ILE A 592 2.18 -46.66 13.77
N ASP A 593 1.13 -47.37 14.16
CA ASP A 593 0.19 -48.03 13.24
C ASP A 593 -1.25 -47.70 13.66
N PRO A 594 -1.90 -46.71 13.01
CA PRO A 594 -3.26 -46.25 13.37
C PRO A 594 -4.33 -47.36 13.39
N ASN A 595 -4.09 -48.49 12.72
CA ASN A 595 -5.04 -49.60 12.63
C ASN A 595 -4.72 -50.75 13.59
N SER A 596 -3.63 -50.65 14.35
CA SER A 596 -3.25 -51.66 15.33
C SER A 596 -3.99 -51.48 16.66
N THR A 597 -4.11 -52.56 17.43
CA THR A 597 -4.63 -52.50 18.80
C THR A 597 -3.47 -52.43 19.80
N GLY A 598 -3.60 -51.62 20.85
CA GLY A 598 -2.57 -51.46 21.89
C GLY A 598 -1.67 -50.22 21.73
N PRO A 599 -0.49 -50.19 22.38
CA PRO A 599 0.36 -49.00 22.49
C PRO A 599 0.96 -48.46 21.18
N GLU A 600 0.91 -49.25 20.11
CA GLU A 600 1.37 -48.88 18.76
C GLU A 600 0.26 -48.22 17.93
N GLY A 601 -1.00 -48.55 18.21
CA GLY A 601 -2.17 -47.90 17.60
C GLY A 601 -2.77 -46.74 18.39
N SER A 602 -2.18 -46.38 19.53
CA SER A 602 -2.61 -45.27 20.36
C SER A 602 -1.70 -44.05 20.19
N ALA A 603 -2.30 -42.86 20.10
CA ALA A 603 -1.55 -41.61 20.20
C ALA A 603 -0.94 -41.47 21.61
N ARG A 604 0.27 -40.92 21.69
CA ARG A 604 0.95 -40.70 22.97
C ARG A 604 1.04 -39.21 23.26
N TYR A 605 0.83 -38.82 24.52
CA TYR A 605 0.94 -37.44 24.96
C TYR A 605 2.09 -37.32 25.97
N SER A 606 2.93 -36.31 25.80
CA SER A 606 4.00 -35.94 26.71
C SER A 606 3.80 -34.50 27.15
N LEU A 607 3.92 -34.25 28.46
CA LEU A 607 3.87 -32.93 29.06
C LEU A 607 5.09 -32.79 29.97
N GLN A 608 5.94 -31.81 29.67
CA GLN A 608 7.08 -31.46 30.50
C GLN A 608 6.80 -30.14 31.20
N ARG A 609 6.96 -30.16 32.53
CA ARG A 609 6.79 -28.99 33.39
C ARG A 609 8.02 -28.81 34.26
N GLN A 610 8.42 -27.56 34.47
CA GLN A 610 9.51 -27.28 35.42
C GLN A 610 9.04 -27.45 36.87
N VAL A 611 7.80 -27.06 37.16
CA VAL A 611 7.18 -27.15 38.48
C VAL A 611 5.76 -27.68 38.35
N SER A 612 5.38 -28.62 39.20
CA SER A 612 4.00 -29.12 39.31
C SER A 612 3.17 -28.22 40.23
N ALA A 613 1.91 -28.02 39.88
CA ALA A 613 0.89 -27.38 40.71
C ALA A 613 -0.30 -28.34 40.94
N PRO A 614 -1.10 -28.16 42.01
CA PRO A 614 -2.34 -28.92 42.19
C PRO A 614 -3.24 -28.81 40.96
N PHE A 615 -3.74 -29.94 40.48
CA PHE A 615 -4.58 -30.03 39.29
C PHE A 615 -6.01 -30.39 39.69
N SER A 616 -6.95 -29.48 39.42
CA SER A 616 -8.36 -29.69 39.77
C SER A 616 -9.14 -30.25 38.59
N ILE A 617 -10.01 -31.23 38.85
CA ILE A 617 -10.91 -31.79 37.83
C ILE A 617 -12.35 -31.57 38.28
N SER A 618 -13.15 -30.95 37.42
CA SER A 618 -14.61 -30.83 37.56
C SER A 618 -15.25 -31.28 36.25
N MET A 619 -16.23 -32.19 36.34
CA MET A 619 -16.97 -32.69 35.17
C MET A 619 -18.46 -32.51 35.37
#